data_AF-A0A7N0TH10-F1
#
_entry.id   AF-A0A7N0TH10-F1
#
_cell.length_a   1.000
_cell.length_b   1.000
_cell.length_c   1.000
_cell.angle_alpha   90.00
_cell.angle_beta   90.00
_cell.angle_gamma   90.00
#
_symmetry.space_group_name_H-M   'P 1'
#
loop_
_entity.id
_entity.type
_entity.pdbx_description
1 polymer ?
#
loop_
_entity_poly.entity_id
_entity_poly.type
_entity_poly.pdbx_seq_one_letter_code
_entity_poly.pdbx_strand_id
1 'polypeptide(L)'
;MESNGAAGWLAGSLLAVDNNVEQLLKLIEENVRISDKDSEIEQLKKPELSNYVDELRSHYQLLAERYCQLAKEQGQNATDKDGNFASPFYTPESKFTAYKPGVQAEGSDILPIDLSYKNGSASSSTSSDSDLDNSNLESFTNGCGLDGGKKVAENGELLKRIEESELELRIVSAKLQSSEEDAAKFKSKLDENVIVVKQLQDELELARVLVQEKDAAVSLEKSKVSDLEGTISSYADEIAKYREEIQRLKEELNDIQYDLLQKEAHHKSDMTRLLEEKNWTETRFDEREQQCEFLEKEIGELKAEVVRVKCAHEAEEAIWKCEMKSLEAENMARGEAVETLNKFADALKLKHDTANARLETVAAESSHKDNVIQQLNERIDQLISEKAQVNAEICNLRKEQETVRQLEVRAAQSQMALDRAISESDKLREWTDKLRLRVSEGEEELEEQRALVAECAESKREAIRQLCMTMEYYKSGYRELKEAVVGKKRRPVA
;
A
#
# COMPACT_ATOMS: atom_id res chain seq x y z
N MET A 1 -21.34 -22.05 -26.19
CA MET A 1 -20.96 -21.14 -27.30
C MET A 1 -22.00 -20.02 -27.53
N GLU A 2 -22.97 -19.80 -26.64
CA GLU A 2 -24.03 -18.78 -26.82
C GLU A 2 -23.72 -17.42 -26.15
N SER A 3 -22.72 -17.32 -25.27
CA SER A 3 -22.41 -16.07 -24.55
C SER A 3 -21.73 -14.99 -25.41
N ASN A 4 -21.14 -15.36 -26.56
CA ASN A 4 -20.50 -14.39 -27.46
C ASN A 4 -21.50 -13.61 -28.33
N GLY A 5 -22.73 -14.12 -28.50
CA GLY A 5 -23.77 -13.43 -29.27
C GLY A 5 -24.38 -12.24 -28.53
N ALA A 6 -24.61 -12.37 -27.21
CA ALA A 6 -25.18 -11.30 -26.39
C ALA A 6 -24.21 -10.14 -26.17
N ALA A 7 -22.93 -10.44 -25.95
CA ALA A 7 -21.89 -9.42 -25.81
C ALA A 7 -21.64 -8.66 -27.13
N GLY A 8 -21.66 -9.36 -28.27
CA GLY A 8 -21.54 -8.73 -29.59
C GLY A 8 -22.73 -7.84 -29.95
N TRP A 9 -23.96 -8.24 -29.57
CA TRP A 9 -25.16 -7.43 -29.80
C TRP A 9 -25.19 -6.18 -28.91
N LEU A 10 -24.82 -6.30 -27.63
CA LEU A 10 -24.72 -5.16 -26.72
C LEU A 10 -23.66 -4.16 -27.20
N ALA A 11 -22.49 -4.64 -27.61
CA ALA A 11 -21.43 -3.78 -28.14
C ALA A 11 -21.87 -3.08 -29.45
N GLY A 12 -22.54 -3.79 -30.35
CA GLY A 12 -23.08 -3.21 -31.59
C GLY A 12 -24.22 -2.21 -31.36
N SER A 13 -25.07 -2.47 -30.36
CA SER A 13 -26.18 -1.57 -30.00
C SER A 13 -25.69 -0.31 -29.29
N LEU A 14 -24.67 -0.42 -28.43
CA LEU A 14 -24.02 0.73 -27.79
C LEU A 14 -23.33 1.62 -28.84
N LEU A 15 -22.60 1.00 -29.79
CA LEU A 15 -21.99 1.71 -30.92
C LEU A 15 -23.02 2.42 -31.81
N ALA A 16 -24.19 1.82 -32.02
CA ALA A 16 -25.28 2.44 -32.79
C ALA A 16 -25.88 3.65 -32.04
N VAL A 17 -26.04 3.55 -30.71
CA VAL A 17 -26.47 4.67 -29.87
C VAL A 17 -25.42 5.79 -29.87
N ASP A 18 -24.14 5.46 -29.68
CA ASP A 18 -23.05 6.44 -29.70
C ASP A 18 -22.95 7.17 -31.04
N ASN A 19 -23.05 6.44 -32.17
CA ASN A 19 -23.05 7.05 -33.50
C ASN A 19 -24.26 7.97 -33.73
N ASN A 20 -25.44 7.62 -33.20
CA ASN A 20 -26.62 8.49 -33.28
C ASN A 20 -26.49 9.74 -32.40
N VAL A 21 -25.89 9.61 -31.22
CA VAL A 21 -25.57 10.74 -30.34
C VAL A 21 -24.55 11.67 -30.99
N GLU A 22 -23.52 11.14 -31.64
CA GLU A 22 -22.55 11.95 -32.38
C GLU A 22 -23.18 12.71 -33.57
N GLN A 23 -24.11 12.09 -34.29
CA GLN A 23 -24.84 12.77 -35.38
C GLN A 23 -25.78 13.85 -34.84
N LEU A 24 -26.46 13.61 -33.71
CA LEU A 24 -27.29 14.59 -33.02
C LEU A 24 -26.46 15.80 -32.54
N LEU A 25 -25.30 15.55 -31.94
CA LEU A 25 -24.39 16.61 -31.47
C LEU A 25 -23.85 17.46 -32.62
N LYS A 26 -23.50 16.84 -33.77
CA LYS A 26 -23.10 17.58 -34.97
C LYS A 26 -24.20 18.49 -35.50
N LEU A 27 -25.46 18.03 -35.52
CA LEU A 27 -26.60 18.84 -35.95
C LEU A 27 -26.90 19.99 -34.97
N ILE A 28 -26.75 19.76 -33.66
CA ILE A 28 -26.87 20.82 -32.65
C ILE A 28 -25.76 21.86 -32.82
N GLU A 29 -24.52 21.43 -33.03
CA GLU A 29 -23.39 22.34 -33.27
C GLU A 29 -23.55 23.12 -34.59
N GLU A 30 -24.09 22.50 -35.63
CA GLU A 30 -24.40 23.15 -36.89
C GLU A 30 -25.57 24.15 -36.76
N ASN A 31 -26.61 23.82 -35.97
CA ASN A 31 -27.72 24.74 -35.68
C ASN A 31 -27.28 25.92 -34.80
N VAL A 32 -26.35 25.72 -33.86
CA VAL A 32 -25.74 26.80 -33.06
C VAL A 32 -24.89 27.75 -33.92
N ARG A 33 -24.29 27.25 -35.02
CA ARG A 33 -23.55 28.08 -35.99
C ARG A 33 -24.44 28.85 -36.97
N ILE A 34 -25.73 28.50 -37.11
CA ILE A 34 -26.69 29.16 -38.02
C ILE A 34 -27.42 30.35 -37.36
N SER A 35 -27.05 30.73 -36.13
CA SER A 35 -27.57 31.92 -35.45
C SER A 35 -27.18 33.20 -36.21
N ASP A 36 -28.09 33.67 -37.06
CA ASP A 36 -28.79 34.95 -36.85
C ASP A 36 -29.68 35.37 -38.04
N LYS A 37 -29.76 34.61 -39.15
CA LYS A 37 -30.52 35.10 -40.34
C LYS A 37 -31.43 34.16 -41.11
N ASP A 38 -31.41 32.84 -40.91
CA ASP A 38 -32.17 31.92 -41.79
C ASP A 38 -33.25 31.12 -41.05
N SER A 39 -34.37 31.78 -40.70
CA SER A 39 -35.53 31.18 -40.03
C SER A 39 -36.21 30.05 -40.81
N GLU A 40 -35.92 29.93 -42.11
CA GLU A 40 -36.47 28.91 -43.00
C GLU A 40 -35.69 27.57 -42.89
N ILE A 41 -34.39 27.62 -42.60
CA ILE A 41 -33.54 26.43 -42.40
C ILE A 41 -33.83 25.80 -41.02
N GLU A 42 -34.14 26.63 -40.02
CA GLU A 42 -34.49 26.17 -38.66
C GLU A 42 -35.82 25.40 -38.63
N GLN A 43 -36.76 25.70 -39.54
CA GLN A 43 -38.02 24.97 -39.67
C GLN A 43 -37.85 23.60 -40.37
N LEU A 44 -36.88 23.48 -41.28
CA LEU A 44 -36.56 22.22 -41.97
C LEU A 44 -35.73 21.26 -41.11
N LYS A 45 -34.82 21.77 -40.28
CA LYS A 45 -33.94 20.94 -39.43
C LYS A 45 -34.57 20.48 -38.11
N LYS A 46 -35.64 21.14 -37.64
CA LYS A 46 -36.42 20.72 -36.45
C LYS A 46 -37.05 19.33 -36.55
N PRO A 47 -37.76 18.97 -37.65
CA PRO A 47 -38.31 17.62 -37.79
C PRO A 47 -37.22 16.54 -37.91
N GLU A 48 -36.07 16.85 -38.53
CA GLU A 48 -34.91 15.94 -38.57
C GLU A 48 -34.34 15.69 -37.18
N LEU A 49 -34.17 16.75 -36.37
CA LEU A 49 -33.74 16.63 -34.98
C LEU A 49 -34.74 15.82 -34.13
N SER A 50 -36.05 16.03 -34.33
CA SER A 50 -37.09 15.24 -33.66
C SER A 50 -37.00 13.75 -34.02
N ASN A 51 -36.78 13.43 -35.30
CA ASN A 51 -36.66 12.04 -35.75
C ASN A 51 -35.46 11.32 -35.11
N TYR A 52 -34.30 11.98 -35.01
CA TYR A 52 -33.13 11.41 -34.32
C TYR A 52 -33.34 11.22 -32.82
N VAL A 53 -34.06 12.14 -32.16
CA VAL A 53 -34.44 11.99 -30.74
C VAL A 53 -35.41 10.81 -30.55
N ASP A 54 -36.35 10.63 -31.47
CA ASP A 54 -37.30 9.50 -31.45
C ASP A 54 -36.60 8.15 -31.74
N GLU A 55 -35.63 8.11 -32.66
CA GLU A 55 -34.79 6.94 -32.92
C GLU A 55 -33.91 6.59 -31.72
N LEU A 56 -33.34 7.60 -31.05
CA LEU A 56 -32.57 7.40 -29.81
C LEU A 56 -33.47 6.84 -28.70
N ARG A 57 -34.66 7.41 -28.53
CA ARG A 57 -35.66 6.93 -27.55
C ARG A 57 -36.07 5.49 -27.82
N SER A 58 -36.30 5.13 -29.09
CA SER A 58 -36.62 3.77 -29.53
C SER A 58 -35.49 2.79 -29.20
N HIS A 59 -34.24 3.14 -29.49
CA HIS A 59 -33.07 2.30 -29.17
C HIS A 59 -32.85 2.14 -27.66
N TYR A 60 -33.02 3.19 -26.86
CA TYR A 60 -32.98 3.10 -25.40
C TYR A 60 -34.08 2.19 -24.85
N GLN A 61 -35.27 2.24 -25.43
CA GLN A 61 -36.39 1.41 -25.02
C GLN A 61 -36.15 -0.07 -25.34
N LEU A 62 -35.60 -0.39 -26.51
CA LEU A 62 -35.17 -1.75 -26.87
C LEU A 62 -34.05 -2.28 -25.96
N LEU A 63 -33.10 -1.41 -25.59
CA LEU A 63 -32.03 -1.78 -24.64
C LEU A 63 -32.59 -2.06 -23.24
N ALA A 64 -33.52 -1.23 -22.76
CA ALA A 64 -34.20 -1.42 -21.49
C ALA A 64 -35.07 -2.70 -21.47
N GLU A 65 -35.76 -3.01 -22.58
CA GLU A 65 -36.53 -4.24 -22.74
C GLU A 65 -35.62 -5.48 -22.71
N ARG A 66 -34.45 -5.42 -23.36
CA ARG A 66 -33.48 -6.52 -23.34
C ARG A 66 -32.82 -6.70 -21.97
N TYR A 67 -32.55 -5.61 -21.25
CA TYR A 67 -32.10 -5.68 -19.86
C TYR A 67 -33.17 -6.28 -18.95
N CYS A 68 -34.45 -5.93 -19.13
CA CYS A 68 -35.55 -6.56 -18.41
C CYS A 68 -35.68 -8.05 -18.70
N GLN A 69 -35.39 -8.49 -19.94
CA GLN A 69 -35.36 -9.91 -20.31
C GLN A 69 -34.18 -10.64 -19.65
N LEU A 70 -32.97 -10.07 -19.70
CA LEU A 70 -31.77 -10.65 -19.06
C LEU A 70 -31.91 -10.73 -17.53
N ALA A 71 -32.55 -9.74 -16.89
CA ALA A 71 -32.84 -9.76 -15.46
C ALA A 71 -33.84 -10.88 -15.09
N LYS A 72 -34.82 -11.16 -15.96
CA LYS A 72 -35.76 -12.28 -15.80
C LYS A 72 -35.08 -13.63 -16.03
N GLU A 73 -34.16 -13.72 -17.00
CA GLU A 73 -33.35 -14.92 -17.27
C GLU A 73 -32.33 -15.21 -16.15
N GLN A 74 -31.79 -14.19 -15.47
CA GLN A 74 -30.94 -14.38 -14.27
C GLN A 74 -31.75 -14.75 -13.02
N GLY A 75 -32.97 -14.21 -12.86
CA GLY A 75 -33.84 -14.55 -11.73
C GLY A 75 -34.41 -15.98 -11.75
N GLN A 76 -34.45 -16.63 -12.92
CA GLN A 76 -34.95 -18.01 -13.05
C GLN A 76 -33.86 -19.09 -12.90
N ASN A 77 -32.58 -18.73 -12.76
CA ASN A 77 -31.47 -19.67 -12.59
C ASN A 77 -31.04 -19.88 -11.12
N ALA A 78 -31.83 -19.42 -10.15
CA ALA A 78 -31.56 -19.59 -8.72
C ALA A 78 -32.75 -20.24 -7.98
N THR A 79 -33.07 -21.49 -8.32
CA THR A 79 -33.75 -22.40 -7.39
C THR A 79 -32.72 -23.39 -6.87
N ASP A 80 -32.21 -23.14 -5.67
CA ASP A 80 -32.13 -24.10 -4.57
C ASP A 80 -31.12 -23.62 -3.51
N LYS A 81 -31.55 -23.79 -2.24
CA LYS A 81 -30.79 -23.77 -0.97
C LYS A 81 -30.94 -22.51 -0.09
N ASP A 82 -31.87 -22.66 0.86
CA ASP A 82 -31.77 -22.44 2.30
C ASP A 82 -30.68 -21.49 2.85
N GLY A 83 -31.10 -20.49 3.63
CA GLY A 83 -30.16 -19.69 4.42
C GLY A 83 -30.75 -18.47 5.12
N ASN A 84 -31.52 -18.73 6.17
CA ASN A 84 -32.04 -17.79 7.16
C ASN A 84 -30.99 -16.78 7.69
N PHE A 85 -31.15 -15.48 7.41
CA PHE A 85 -30.62 -14.38 8.24
C PHE A 85 -31.55 -13.17 8.15
N ALA A 86 -31.94 -12.65 9.32
CA ALA A 86 -32.91 -11.58 9.46
C ALA A 86 -32.26 -10.20 9.74
N SER A 87 -32.85 -9.19 9.09
CA SER A 87 -33.00 -7.76 9.49
C SER A 87 -31.80 -6.81 9.32
N PRO A 88 -32.00 -5.46 9.27
CA PRO A 88 -33.25 -4.68 9.26
C PRO A 88 -33.28 -3.53 8.23
N PHE A 89 -34.42 -3.26 7.58
CA PHE A 89 -34.80 -1.88 7.23
C PHE A 89 -36.33 -1.82 7.10
N TYR A 90 -36.95 -1.14 8.06
CA TYR A 90 -38.34 -0.70 8.01
C TYR A 90 -38.37 0.76 7.59
N THR A 91 -39.24 1.09 6.63
CA THR A 91 -39.93 2.38 6.53
C THR A 91 -41.36 2.15 6.03
N PRO A 92 -42.32 3.01 6.39
CA PRO A 92 -43.66 2.58 6.77
C PRO A 92 -44.77 2.98 5.80
N GLU A 93 -45.92 2.35 6.02
CA GLU A 93 -47.29 2.82 5.70
C GLU A 93 -47.77 2.94 4.24
N SER A 94 -48.60 1.98 3.83
CA SER A 94 -49.81 2.29 3.05
C SER A 94 -50.92 1.27 3.38
N LYS A 95 -51.91 1.67 4.17
CA LYS A 95 -53.19 0.96 4.28
C LYS A 95 -54.31 1.90 3.86
N PHE A 96 -54.79 1.73 2.64
CA PHE A 96 -56.12 2.18 2.23
C PHE A 96 -56.82 1.01 1.54
N THR A 97 -57.74 0.37 2.25
CA THR A 97 -58.78 -0.45 1.66
C THR A 97 -60.13 -0.04 2.24
N ALA A 98 -60.84 0.71 1.41
CA ALA A 98 -62.27 0.95 1.29
C ALA A 98 -63.27 -0.12 1.82
N TYR A 99 -64.38 0.38 2.41
CA TYR A 99 -65.80 -0.05 2.34
C TYR A 99 -66.17 -1.49 2.85
N LYS A 100 -67.24 -1.81 3.61
CA LYS A 100 -68.47 -1.17 4.19
C LYS A 100 -69.15 -2.23 5.14
N PRO A 101 -70.42 -2.11 5.62
CA PRO A 101 -70.85 -1.79 7.00
C PRO A 101 -71.51 -2.95 7.82
N GLY A 102 -71.76 -2.73 9.12
CA GLY A 102 -72.64 -3.61 9.93
C GLY A 102 -72.88 -3.23 11.41
N VAL A 103 -74.00 -2.54 11.66
CA VAL A 103 -75.04 -2.72 12.72
C VAL A 103 -74.68 -2.69 14.24
N GLN A 104 -75.52 -1.93 14.98
CA GLN A 104 -75.79 -1.81 16.45
C GLN A 104 -75.05 -0.70 17.20
N ALA A 105 -75.59 -0.06 18.25
CA ALA A 105 -76.93 0.33 18.71
C ALA A 105 -76.71 1.27 19.93
N GLU A 106 -77.77 1.97 20.34
CA GLU A 106 -78.00 2.64 21.64
C GLU A 106 -77.65 4.14 21.87
N GLY A 107 -78.70 4.87 22.30
CA GLY A 107 -78.72 6.03 23.20
C GLY A 107 -78.53 7.41 22.55
N SER A 108 -79.33 8.46 22.77
CA SER A 108 -80.44 8.74 23.71
C SER A 108 -81.14 10.05 23.29
N ASP A 109 -82.44 10.14 23.53
CA ASP A 109 -83.30 11.28 23.92
C ASP A 109 -83.12 12.70 23.34
N ILE A 110 -84.21 13.22 22.74
CA ILE A 110 -84.99 14.43 23.14
C ILE A 110 -86.22 14.59 22.20
N LEU A 111 -87.40 14.85 22.79
CA LEU A 111 -88.77 15.02 22.20
C LEU A 111 -89.07 16.48 21.79
N PRO A 112 -90.29 16.87 21.30
CA PRO A 112 -91.22 16.27 20.32
C PRO A 112 -91.77 17.29 19.28
N ILE A 113 -92.25 16.82 18.11
CA ILE A 113 -93.21 17.56 17.27
C ILE A 113 -94.45 16.70 17.02
N ASP A 114 -95.58 17.35 17.30
CA ASP A 114 -96.98 17.01 17.09
C ASP A 114 -97.35 16.97 15.59
N LEU A 115 -98.14 15.97 15.18
CA LEU A 115 -99.38 16.15 14.42
C LEU A 115 -99.88 14.83 13.80
N SER A 116 -101.14 14.54 14.13
CA SER A 116 -102.22 14.18 13.19
C SER A 116 -102.75 12.74 13.09
N TYR A 117 -104.10 12.73 13.12
CA TYR A 117 -105.08 11.75 12.66
C TYR A 117 -105.49 10.61 13.60
N LYS A 118 -106.61 10.81 14.33
CA LYS A 118 -107.76 9.91 14.18
C LYS A 118 -109.08 10.47 14.71
N ASN A 119 -110.10 10.32 13.86
CA ASN A 119 -111.52 10.54 14.11
C ASN A 119 -112.08 9.75 15.30
N GLY A 120 -113.09 10.34 15.96
CA GLY A 120 -114.24 9.60 16.49
C GLY A 120 -114.42 9.63 18.01
N SER A 121 -115.41 10.41 18.49
CA SER A 121 -116.17 10.25 19.76
C SER A 121 -117.33 11.26 19.68
N ALA A 122 -118.61 10.86 19.62
CA ALA A 122 -119.51 10.37 20.67
C ALA A 122 -120.15 11.47 21.54
N SER A 123 -121.48 11.61 21.36
CA SER A 123 -122.52 12.03 22.35
C SER A 123 -122.51 13.50 22.82
N SER A 124 -123.59 14.21 23.19
CA SER A 124 -125.00 13.89 23.48
C SER A 124 -125.79 15.21 23.65
N SER A 125 -127.09 15.15 23.36
CA SER A 125 -128.24 15.79 24.08
C SER A 125 -128.35 17.31 24.20
N THR A 126 -129.45 17.88 23.68
CA THR A 126 -130.51 18.51 24.50
C THR A 126 -131.85 18.55 23.74
N SER A 127 -132.87 18.05 24.39
CA SER A 127 -134.30 18.01 24.08
C SER A 127 -134.97 19.39 24.10
N SER A 128 -136.06 19.57 23.35
CA SER A 128 -137.23 20.28 23.87
C SER A 128 -138.49 19.90 23.09
N ASP A 129 -139.37 19.16 23.77
CA ASP A 129 -140.77 18.89 23.41
C ASP A 129 -141.62 20.15 23.48
N SER A 130 -142.73 20.19 22.74
CA SER A 130 -144.05 20.67 23.22
C SER A 130 -145.09 20.54 22.10
N ASP A 131 -145.74 19.37 22.01
CA ASP A 131 -147.15 19.29 21.68
C ASP A 131 -147.92 19.40 22.99
N LEU A 132 -149.03 20.14 23.04
CA LEU A 132 -150.18 19.85 23.91
C LEU A 132 -151.40 20.73 23.57
N ASP A 133 -152.45 20.00 23.21
CA ASP A 133 -153.90 20.18 23.43
C ASP A 133 -154.38 21.28 24.39
N ASN A 134 -155.52 21.90 24.04
CA ASN A 134 -156.83 21.75 24.73
C ASN A 134 -157.83 22.77 24.13
N SER A 135 -158.95 22.32 23.55
CA SER A 135 -160.29 22.17 24.18
C SER A 135 -160.91 23.52 24.60
N ASN A 136 -162.20 23.80 24.55
CA ASN A 136 -163.46 23.05 24.55
C ASN A 136 -164.52 24.18 24.36
N LEU A 137 -165.70 24.07 23.75
CA LEU A 137 -166.95 23.44 24.19
C LEU A 137 -168.03 24.25 23.43
N GLU A 138 -168.85 23.67 22.55
CA GLU A 138 -170.26 23.32 22.81
C GLU A 138 -171.03 24.35 23.68
N SER A 139 -172.29 24.74 23.45
CA SER A 139 -173.41 24.15 22.72
C SER A 139 -174.66 25.05 22.95
N PHE A 140 -175.79 24.63 22.35
CA PHE A 140 -177.18 25.04 22.62
C PHE A 140 -177.60 26.43 22.10
N THR A 141 -178.79 26.67 21.55
CA THR A 141 -180.11 26.12 21.90
C THR A 141 -181.10 26.10 20.71
N ASN A 142 -181.90 25.04 20.67
CA ASN A 142 -183.23 24.94 20.05
C ASN A 142 -184.25 25.97 20.56
N GLY A 143 -185.35 26.13 19.80
CA GLY A 143 -186.72 26.33 20.33
C GLY A 143 -187.45 27.55 19.73
N CYS A 144 -188.43 27.40 18.82
CA CYS A 144 -189.84 26.99 19.04
C CYS A 144 -190.62 28.05 19.86
N GLY A 145 -191.81 28.57 19.56
CA GLY A 145 -192.93 28.26 18.67
C GLY A 145 -194.21 28.87 19.30
N LEU A 146 -195.33 28.87 18.56
CA LEU A 146 -196.74 28.84 19.05
C LEU A 146 -197.32 30.14 19.68
N ASP A 147 -198.62 30.46 19.66
CA ASP A 147 -199.86 29.95 19.03
C ASP A 147 -201.03 30.90 19.39
N GLY A 148 -202.09 30.92 18.57
CA GLY A 148 -203.47 30.91 19.04
C GLY A 148 -204.18 32.18 19.54
N GLY A 149 -204.97 32.79 18.66
CA GLY A 149 -206.43 32.81 18.87
C GLY A 149 -207.16 34.05 19.43
N LYS A 150 -208.23 34.41 18.70
CA LYS A 150 -209.62 34.63 19.17
C LYS A 150 -210.14 36.06 19.41
N LYS A 151 -211.14 36.40 18.56
CA LYS A 151 -212.38 37.19 18.77
C LYS A 151 -212.31 38.73 18.89
N VAL A 152 -212.83 39.36 17.82
CA VAL A 152 -213.87 40.40 17.71
C VAL A 152 -213.86 41.62 18.67
N ALA A 153 -213.82 42.81 18.03
CA ALA A 153 -214.11 44.19 18.49
C ALA A 153 -212.99 44.85 19.34
N GLU A 154 -212.43 46.04 19.06
CA GLU A 154 -212.90 47.27 18.39
C GLU A 154 -211.74 47.97 17.61
N ASN A 155 -212.06 48.68 16.52
CA ASN A 155 -211.13 49.27 15.54
C ASN A 155 -210.49 50.62 15.96
N GLY A 156 -209.31 50.63 16.59
CA GLY A 156 -208.59 51.90 16.86
C GLY A 156 -207.05 51.87 17.03
N GLU A 157 -206.44 50.82 17.58
CA GLU A 157 -205.03 50.89 18.06
C GLU A 157 -203.95 50.18 17.21
N LEU A 158 -204.31 49.30 16.26
CA LEU A 158 -203.35 48.49 15.48
C LEU A 158 -202.51 49.27 14.44
N LEU A 159 -202.98 50.44 14.00
CA LEU A 159 -202.31 51.21 12.94
C LEU A 159 -200.97 51.82 13.38
N LYS A 160 -200.79 52.18 14.66
CA LYS A 160 -199.53 52.79 15.15
C LYS A 160 -198.35 51.80 15.21
N ARG A 161 -198.61 50.54 15.54
CA ARG A 161 -197.54 49.53 15.70
C ARG A 161 -196.96 49.05 14.38
N ILE A 162 -197.75 49.15 13.30
CA ILE A 162 -197.31 48.85 11.94
C ILE A 162 -196.33 49.93 11.46
N GLU A 163 -196.64 51.22 11.68
CA GLU A 163 -195.73 52.32 11.35
C GLU A 163 -194.39 52.25 12.09
N GLU A 164 -194.40 51.91 13.39
CA GLU A 164 -193.18 51.74 14.18
C GLU A 164 -192.31 50.59 13.65
N SER A 165 -192.92 49.45 13.32
CA SER A 165 -192.21 48.29 12.76
C SER A 165 -191.65 48.56 11.36
N GLU A 166 -192.36 49.34 10.54
CA GLU A 166 -191.89 49.78 9.22
C GLU A 166 -190.70 50.74 9.29
N LEU A 167 -190.67 51.63 10.29
CA LEU A 167 -189.54 52.52 10.56
C LEU A 167 -188.31 51.76 11.04
N GLU A 168 -188.48 50.78 11.93
CA GLU A 168 -187.39 49.92 12.40
C GLU A 168 -186.79 49.09 11.27
N LEU A 169 -187.63 48.50 10.40
CA LEU A 169 -187.16 47.80 9.21
C LEU A 169 -186.37 48.72 8.26
N ARG A 170 -186.80 49.98 8.10
CA ARG A 170 -186.07 50.97 7.30
C ARG A 170 -184.69 51.30 7.90
N ILE A 171 -184.60 51.46 9.21
CA ILE A 171 -183.33 51.74 9.91
C ILE A 171 -182.38 50.53 9.85
N VAL A 172 -182.91 49.32 10.08
CA VAL A 172 -182.11 48.09 10.00
C VAL A 172 -181.66 47.83 8.57
N SER A 173 -182.52 48.07 7.57
CA SER A 173 -182.14 48.01 6.16
C SER A 173 -181.03 49.00 5.81
N ALA A 174 -181.10 50.24 6.29
CA ALA A 174 -180.05 51.24 6.07
C ALA A 174 -178.73 50.86 6.78
N LYS A 175 -178.80 50.32 7.99
CA LYS A 175 -177.62 49.79 8.71
C LYS A 175 -177.00 48.60 7.99
N LEU A 176 -177.84 47.68 7.52
CA LEU A 176 -177.41 46.54 6.73
C LEU A 176 -176.71 47.01 5.46
N GLN A 177 -177.31 47.97 4.73
CA GLN A 177 -176.72 48.57 3.54
C GLN A 177 -175.38 49.26 3.82
N SER A 178 -175.25 50.02 4.93
CA SER A 178 -173.98 50.62 5.32
C SER A 178 -172.91 49.59 5.69
N SER A 179 -173.32 48.47 6.33
CA SER A 179 -172.41 47.37 6.67
C SER A 179 -172.04 46.54 5.45
N GLU A 180 -172.92 46.41 4.45
CA GLU A 180 -172.64 45.79 3.15
C GLU A 180 -171.71 46.67 2.33
N GLU A 181 -171.88 48.00 2.35
CA GLU A 181 -170.96 48.95 1.74
C GLU A 181 -169.57 48.90 2.40
N ASP A 182 -169.51 48.82 3.72
CA ASP A 182 -168.25 48.69 4.44
C ASP A 182 -167.61 47.31 4.23
N ALA A 183 -168.40 46.23 4.19
CA ALA A 183 -167.93 44.90 3.80
C ALA A 183 -167.39 44.89 2.36
N ALA A 184 -168.03 45.62 1.44
CA ALA A 184 -167.56 45.78 0.07
C ALA A 184 -166.24 46.58 0.02
N LYS A 185 -166.10 47.65 0.82
CA LYS A 185 -164.83 48.39 0.96
C LYS A 185 -163.72 47.54 1.54
N PHE A 186 -163.99 46.75 2.59
CA PHE A 186 -163.00 45.84 3.16
C PHE A 186 -162.64 44.73 2.19
N LYS A 187 -163.61 44.21 1.42
CA LYS A 187 -163.35 43.24 0.36
C LYS A 187 -162.48 43.81 -0.76
N SER A 188 -162.77 45.03 -1.23
CA SER A 188 -161.94 45.72 -2.22
C SER A 188 -160.51 45.97 -1.72
N LYS A 189 -160.35 46.40 -0.45
CA LYS A 189 -159.02 46.57 0.17
C LYS A 189 -158.31 45.23 0.38
N LEU A 190 -159.05 44.17 0.67
CA LEU A 190 -158.52 42.82 0.79
C LEU A 190 -158.00 42.34 -0.57
N ASP A 191 -158.77 42.54 -1.65
CA ASP A 191 -158.35 42.21 -3.01
C ASP A 191 -157.12 43.03 -3.45
N GLU A 192 -157.06 44.31 -3.09
CA GLU A 192 -155.89 45.18 -3.34
C GLU A 192 -154.65 44.71 -2.55
N ASN A 193 -154.80 44.40 -1.26
CA ASN A 193 -153.72 43.83 -0.44
C ASN A 193 -153.27 42.46 -0.96
N VAL A 194 -154.17 41.64 -1.50
CA VAL A 194 -153.82 40.35 -2.13
C VAL A 194 -152.97 40.58 -3.39
N ILE A 195 -153.24 41.63 -4.18
CA ILE A 195 -152.39 42.02 -5.32
C ILE A 195 -151.01 42.48 -4.83
N VAL A 196 -150.94 43.33 -3.80
CA VAL A 196 -149.67 43.81 -3.22
C VAL A 196 -148.86 42.66 -2.62
N VAL A 197 -149.49 41.73 -1.90
CA VAL A 197 -148.82 40.54 -1.34
C VAL A 197 -148.25 39.67 -2.45
N LYS A 198 -148.98 39.46 -3.55
CA LYS A 198 -148.46 38.73 -4.72
C LYS A 198 -147.27 39.44 -5.36
N GLN A 199 -147.33 40.76 -5.55
CA GLN A 199 -146.20 41.55 -6.07
C GLN A 199 -144.97 41.43 -5.17
N LEU A 200 -145.14 41.58 -3.86
CA LEU A 200 -144.05 41.40 -2.89
C LEU A 200 -143.52 39.96 -2.87
N GLN A 201 -144.38 38.98 -3.12
CA GLN A 201 -143.98 37.57 -3.20
C GLN A 201 -143.21 37.25 -4.48
N ASP A 202 -143.60 37.85 -5.62
CA ASP A 202 -142.86 37.78 -6.88
C ASP A 202 -141.52 38.51 -6.78
N GLU A 203 -141.47 39.68 -6.14
CA GLU A 203 -140.23 40.43 -5.85
C GLU A 203 -139.30 39.64 -4.92
N LEU A 204 -139.86 38.98 -3.89
CA LEU A 204 -139.10 38.11 -3.01
C LEU A 204 -138.53 36.90 -3.76
N GLU A 205 -139.31 36.30 -4.66
CA GLU A 205 -138.87 35.16 -5.46
C GLU A 205 -137.78 35.58 -6.47
N LEU A 206 -137.91 36.75 -7.09
CA LEU A 206 -136.87 37.33 -7.94
C LEU A 206 -135.58 37.59 -7.15
N ALA A 207 -135.69 38.16 -5.95
CA ALA A 207 -134.55 38.39 -5.07
C ALA A 207 -133.88 37.07 -4.65
N ARG A 208 -134.65 36.01 -4.38
CA ARG A 208 -134.12 34.67 -4.07
C ARG A 208 -133.34 34.09 -5.24
N VAL A 209 -133.87 34.17 -6.46
CA VAL A 209 -133.16 33.71 -7.67
C VAL A 209 -131.88 34.50 -7.88
N LEU A 210 -131.92 35.84 -7.72
CA LEU A 210 -130.71 36.67 -7.81
C LEU A 210 -129.68 36.32 -6.73
N VAL A 211 -130.09 36.05 -5.50
CA VAL A 211 -129.20 35.58 -4.43
C VAL A 211 -128.58 34.23 -4.82
N GLN A 212 -129.36 33.28 -5.31
CA GLN A 212 -128.86 31.98 -5.77
C GLN A 212 -127.85 32.13 -6.91
N GLU A 213 -128.10 33.01 -7.89
CA GLU A 213 -127.15 33.31 -8.96
C GLU A 213 -125.84 33.92 -8.44
N LYS A 214 -125.93 34.86 -7.49
CA LYS A 214 -124.74 35.46 -6.86
C LYS A 214 -123.99 34.46 -6.01
N ASP A 215 -124.67 33.60 -5.26
CA ASP A 215 -124.07 32.52 -4.48
C ASP A 215 -123.37 31.49 -5.38
N ALA A 216 -123.96 31.17 -6.53
CA ALA A 216 -123.33 30.33 -7.54
C ALA A 216 -122.06 30.99 -8.11
N ALA A 217 -122.11 32.29 -8.43
CA ALA A 217 -120.95 33.04 -8.90
C ALA A 217 -119.84 33.13 -7.85
N VAL A 218 -120.20 33.37 -6.58
CA VAL A 218 -119.26 33.36 -5.44
C VAL A 218 -118.64 31.97 -5.26
N SER A 219 -119.43 30.91 -5.41
CA SER A 219 -118.94 29.53 -5.32
C SER A 219 -117.95 29.21 -6.43
N LEU A 220 -118.21 29.66 -7.67
CA LEU A 220 -117.28 29.51 -8.78
C LEU A 220 -115.97 30.29 -8.53
N GLU A 221 -116.07 31.54 -8.05
CA GLU A 221 -114.88 32.34 -7.78
C GLU A 221 -114.06 31.78 -6.61
N LYS A 222 -114.71 31.25 -5.57
CA LYS A 222 -114.04 30.49 -4.50
C LYS A 222 -113.29 29.26 -5.05
N SER A 223 -113.87 28.54 -6.02
CA SER A 223 -113.17 27.42 -6.67
C SER A 223 -111.91 27.90 -7.40
N LYS A 224 -112.00 28.98 -8.19
CA LYS A 224 -110.83 29.53 -8.90
C LYS A 224 -109.76 30.04 -7.94
N VAL A 225 -110.15 30.69 -6.85
CA VAL A 225 -109.22 31.14 -5.80
C VAL A 225 -108.52 29.93 -5.21
N SER A 226 -109.24 28.85 -4.89
CA SER A 226 -108.64 27.62 -4.38
C SER A 226 -107.67 26.97 -5.39
N ASP A 227 -107.99 26.97 -6.68
CA ASP A 227 -107.09 26.47 -7.73
C ASP A 227 -105.81 27.32 -7.82
N LEU A 228 -105.94 28.65 -7.81
CA LEU A 228 -104.81 29.57 -7.82
C LEU A 228 -103.96 29.42 -6.55
N GLU A 229 -104.57 29.30 -5.37
CA GLU A 229 -103.88 28.99 -4.11
C GLU A 229 -103.10 27.69 -4.21
N GLY A 230 -103.67 26.65 -4.83
CA GLY A 230 -102.99 25.40 -5.14
C GLY A 230 -101.75 25.60 -6.01
N THR A 231 -101.87 26.38 -7.10
CA THR A 231 -100.72 26.68 -7.98
C THR A 231 -99.64 27.52 -7.27
N ILE A 232 -100.03 28.47 -6.43
CA ILE A 232 -99.11 29.27 -5.62
C ILE A 232 -98.36 28.37 -4.64
N SER A 233 -99.06 27.43 -4.00
CA SER A 233 -98.44 26.45 -3.11
C SER A 233 -97.43 25.58 -3.85
N SER A 234 -97.75 25.08 -5.05
CA SER A 234 -96.79 24.28 -5.83
C SER A 234 -95.55 25.08 -6.24
N TYR A 235 -95.72 26.34 -6.66
CA TYR A 235 -94.56 27.20 -6.97
C TYR A 235 -93.76 27.57 -5.72
N ALA A 236 -94.40 27.73 -4.57
CA ALA A 236 -93.71 27.96 -3.30
C ALA A 236 -92.84 26.75 -2.92
N ASP A 237 -93.36 25.53 -3.09
CA ASP A 237 -92.61 24.29 -2.84
C ASP A 237 -91.42 24.12 -3.81
N GLU A 238 -91.59 24.46 -5.09
CA GLU A 238 -90.49 24.48 -6.06
C GLU A 238 -89.41 25.50 -5.70
N ILE A 239 -89.80 26.71 -5.31
CA ILE A 239 -88.87 27.74 -4.84
C ILE A 239 -88.13 27.26 -3.59
N ALA A 240 -88.79 26.57 -2.67
CA ALA A 240 -88.16 25.99 -1.48
C ALA A 240 -87.09 24.95 -1.86
N LYS A 241 -87.41 24.03 -2.78
CA LYS A 241 -86.44 23.04 -3.29
C LYS A 241 -85.22 23.70 -3.95
N TYR A 242 -85.43 24.74 -4.77
CA TYR A 242 -84.30 25.46 -5.37
C TYR A 242 -83.47 26.23 -4.35
N ARG A 243 -84.08 26.75 -3.28
CA ARG A 243 -83.34 27.38 -2.17
C ARG A 243 -82.46 26.37 -1.44
N GLU A 244 -82.98 25.18 -1.16
CA GLU A 244 -82.22 24.09 -0.54
C GLU A 244 -81.07 23.62 -1.43
N GLU A 245 -81.30 23.46 -2.73
CA GLU A 245 -80.25 23.14 -3.71
C GLU A 245 -79.13 24.19 -3.72
N ILE A 246 -79.50 25.47 -3.80
CA ILE A 246 -78.54 26.58 -3.77
C ILE A 246 -77.74 26.57 -2.47
N GLN A 247 -78.38 26.27 -1.34
CA GLN A 247 -77.71 26.19 -0.05
C GLN A 247 -76.72 25.02 0.00
N ARG A 248 -77.12 23.84 -0.46
CA ARG A 248 -76.23 22.66 -0.55
C ARG A 248 -75.02 22.93 -1.44
N LEU A 249 -75.25 23.50 -2.63
CA LEU A 249 -74.16 23.85 -3.55
C LEU A 249 -73.20 24.90 -2.97
N LYS A 250 -73.70 25.83 -2.14
CA LYS A 250 -72.84 26.78 -1.42
C LYS A 250 -71.98 26.11 -0.36
N GLU A 251 -72.54 25.15 0.37
CA GLU A 251 -71.81 24.37 1.36
C GLU A 251 -70.73 23.53 0.68
N GLU A 252 -71.07 22.81 -0.40
CA GLU A 252 -70.11 22.07 -1.22
C GLU A 252 -69.00 22.98 -1.78
N LEU A 253 -69.36 24.18 -2.25
CA LEU A 253 -68.38 25.16 -2.74
C LEU A 253 -67.41 25.61 -1.63
N ASN A 254 -67.93 25.86 -0.42
CA ASN A 254 -67.12 26.24 0.73
C ASN A 254 -66.18 25.11 1.17
N ASP A 255 -66.66 23.87 1.20
CA ASP A 255 -65.85 22.69 1.53
C ASP A 255 -64.71 22.52 0.51
N ILE A 256 -65.01 22.61 -0.78
CA ILE A 256 -63.99 22.56 -1.85
C ILE A 256 -62.99 23.72 -1.70
N GLN A 257 -63.45 24.92 -1.36
CA GLN A 257 -62.58 26.07 -1.16
C GLN A 257 -61.64 25.87 0.04
N TYR A 258 -62.13 25.29 1.13
CA TYR A 258 -61.31 24.94 2.30
C TYR A 258 -60.26 23.89 1.95
N ASP A 259 -60.65 22.82 1.25
CA ASP A 259 -59.74 21.77 0.79
C ASP A 259 -58.64 22.32 -0.14
N LEU A 260 -58.99 23.25 -1.03
CA LEU A 260 -58.02 23.92 -1.91
C LEU A 260 -57.01 24.76 -1.12
N LEU A 261 -57.47 25.54 -0.14
CA LEU A 261 -56.58 26.33 0.72
C LEU A 261 -55.64 25.44 1.54
N GLN A 262 -56.14 24.31 2.05
CA GLN A 262 -55.32 23.35 2.78
C GLN A 262 -54.25 22.72 1.86
N LYS A 263 -54.62 22.34 0.63
CA LYS A 263 -53.67 21.83 -0.37
C LYS A 263 -52.63 22.88 -0.75
N GLU A 264 -53.02 24.13 -0.92
CA GLU A 264 -52.09 25.23 -1.20
C GLU A 264 -51.09 25.43 -0.05
N ALA A 265 -51.55 25.39 1.20
CA ALA A 265 -50.69 25.46 2.38
C ALA A 265 -49.72 24.26 2.46
N HIS A 266 -50.20 23.04 2.17
CA HIS A 266 -49.37 21.84 2.14
C HIS A 266 -48.29 21.94 1.05
N HIS A 267 -48.65 22.32 -0.18
CA HIS A 267 -47.70 22.48 -1.27
C HIS A 267 -46.66 23.56 -0.96
N LYS A 268 -47.07 24.65 -0.29
CA LYS A 268 -46.13 25.69 0.14
C LYS A 268 -45.13 25.17 1.18
N SER A 269 -45.59 24.37 2.14
CA SER A 269 -44.73 23.73 3.15
C SER A 269 -43.76 22.72 2.52
N ASP A 270 -44.25 21.91 1.57
CA ASP A 270 -43.39 20.96 0.84
C ASP A 270 -42.36 21.68 -0.02
N MET A 271 -42.75 22.77 -0.68
CA MET A 271 -41.83 23.58 -1.47
C MET A 271 -40.71 24.14 -0.60
N THR A 272 -41.01 24.66 0.59
CA THR A 272 -39.98 25.14 1.52
C THR A 272 -39.08 24.02 2.01
N ARG A 273 -39.65 22.85 2.36
CA ARG A 273 -38.88 21.67 2.80
C ARG A 273 -37.93 21.17 1.71
N LEU A 274 -38.42 21.05 0.47
CA LEU A 274 -37.61 20.62 -0.66
C LEU A 274 -36.52 21.64 -1.01
N LEU A 275 -36.77 22.93 -0.83
CA LEU A 275 -35.77 23.97 -1.03
C LEU A 275 -34.66 23.92 0.04
N GLU A 276 -35.03 23.67 1.30
CA GLU A 276 -34.07 23.44 2.38
C GLU A 276 -33.25 22.16 2.16
N GLU A 277 -33.90 21.06 1.75
CA GLU A 277 -33.24 19.81 1.41
C GLU A 277 -32.27 19.98 0.24
N LYS A 278 -32.70 20.68 -0.82
CA LYS A 278 -31.84 21.04 -1.95
C LYS A 278 -30.61 21.79 -1.48
N ASN A 279 -30.78 22.89 -0.73
CA ASN A 279 -29.67 23.71 -0.26
C ASN A 279 -28.71 22.90 0.63
N TRP A 280 -29.24 22.03 1.50
CA TRP A 280 -28.41 21.15 2.31
C TRP A 280 -27.60 20.16 1.46
N THR A 281 -28.22 19.54 0.45
CA THR A 281 -27.50 18.65 -0.46
C THR A 281 -26.46 19.37 -1.31
N GLU A 282 -26.74 20.62 -1.71
CA GLU A 282 -25.84 21.48 -2.48
C GLU A 282 -24.62 21.87 -1.64
N THR A 283 -24.80 22.35 -0.41
CA THR A 283 -23.68 22.63 0.51
C THR A 283 -22.83 21.39 0.80
N ARG A 284 -23.45 20.22 0.97
CA ARG A 284 -22.71 18.97 1.20
C ARG A 284 -22.00 18.47 -0.06
N PHE A 285 -22.51 18.77 -1.24
CA PHE A 285 -21.83 18.52 -2.50
C PHE A 285 -20.57 19.38 -2.61
N ASP A 286 -20.67 20.69 -2.36
CA ASP A 286 -19.54 21.62 -2.39
C ASP A 286 -18.43 21.20 -1.40
N GLU A 287 -18.80 20.76 -0.19
CA GLU A 287 -17.85 20.23 0.79
C GLU A 287 -17.08 19.00 0.26
N ARG A 288 -17.75 18.10 -0.46
CA ARG A 288 -17.12 16.92 -1.05
C ARG A 288 -16.27 17.27 -2.26
N GLU A 289 -16.71 18.23 -3.07
CA GLU A 289 -15.92 18.76 -4.19
C GLU A 289 -14.60 19.36 -3.69
N GLN A 290 -14.63 20.19 -2.64
CA GLN A 290 -13.42 20.73 -2.00
C GLN A 290 -12.50 19.63 -1.43
N GLN A 291 -13.06 18.56 -0.86
CA GLN A 291 -12.27 17.41 -0.41
C GLN A 291 -11.61 16.67 -1.57
N CYS A 292 -12.31 16.49 -2.68
CA CYS A 292 -11.76 15.91 -3.90
C CYS A 292 -10.60 16.77 -4.43
N GLU A 293 -10.79 18.09 -4.56
CA GLU A 293 -9.75 19.02 -5.01
C GLU A 293 -8.49 18.96 -4.10
N PHE A 294 -8.69 18.90 -2.78
CA PHE A 294 -7.58 18.76 -1.83
C PHE A 294 -6.79 17.46 -2.04
N LEU A 295 -7.50 16.33 -2.14
CA LEU A 295 -6.87 15.02 -2.35
C LEU A 295 -6.19 14.92 -3.72
N GLU A 296 -6.78 15.50 -4.76
CA GLU A 296 -6.17 15.58 -6.09
C GLU A 296 -4.85 16.36 -6.06
N LYS A 297 -4.80 17.47 -5.31
CA LYS A 297 -3.57 18.23 -5.10
C LYS A 297 -2.51 17.41 -4.37
N GLU A 298 -2.88 16.74 -3.27
CA GLU A 298 -1.96 15.89 -2.49
C GLU A 298 -1.43 14.72 -3.34
N ILE A 299 -2.29 14.08 -4.13
CA ILE A 299 -1.89 13.05 -5.10
C ILE A 299 -0.92 13.64 -6.15
N GLY A 300 -1.15 14.86 -6.61
CA GLY A 300 -0.26 15.57 -7.53
C GLY A 300 1.13 15.81 -6.94
N GLU A 301 1.19 16.28 -5.70
CA GLU A 301 2.44 16.52 -4.97
C GLU A 301 3.21 15.21 -4.73
N LEU A 302 2.53 14.15 -4.28
CA LEU A 302 3.13 12.83 -4.08
C LEU A 302 3.64 12.22 -5.41
N LYS A 303 2.91 12.38 -6.51
CA LYS A 303 3.37 11.94 -7.84
C LYS A 303 4.63 12.69 -8.26
N ALA A 304 4.70 14.00 -8.02
CA ALA A 304 5.90 14.78 -8.29
C ALA A 304 7.08 14.30 -7.43
N GLU A 305 6.84 14.00 -6.15
CA GLU A 305 7.86 13.46 -5.25
C GLU A 305 8.45 12.14 -5.75
N VAL A 306 7.58 11.21 -6.14
CA VAL A 306 7.99 9.91 -6.69
C VAL A 306 8.88 10.09 -7.91
N VAL A 307 8.54 11.03 -8.81
CA VAL A 307 9.39 11.33 -9.97
C VAL A 307 10.73 11.90 -9.54
N ARG A 308 10.77 12.85 -8.57
CA ARG A 308 12.03 13.41 -8.07
C ARG A 308 12.94 12.35 -7.46
N VAL A 309 12.41 11.49 -6.61
CA VAL A 309 13.17 10.41 -5.96
C VAL A 309 13.66 9.40 -7.00
N LYS A 310 12.82 9.03 -7.96
CA LYS A 310 13.21 8.11 -9.04
C LYS A 310 14.36 8.68 -9.87
N CYS A 311 14.28 9.95 -10.29
CA CYS A 311 15.36 10.60 -11.03
C CYS A 311 16.65 10.74 -10.23
N ALA A 312 16.56 11.00 -8.92
CA ALA A 312 17.73 11.04 -8.04
C ALA A 312 18.41 9.67 -7.94
N HIS A 313 17.62 8.61 -7.77
CA HIS A 313 18.14 7.24 -7.73
C HIS A 313 18.80 6.82 -9.05
N GLU A 314 18.16 7.10 -10.18
CA GLU A 314 18.74 6.83 -11.52
C GLU A 314 20.08 7.58 -11.72
N ALA A 315 20.20 8.79 -11.18
CA ALA A 315 21.46 9.55 -11.22
C ALA A 315 22.55 8.93 -10.33
N GLU A 316 22.21 8.49 -9.11
CA GLU A 316 23.13 7.78 -8.21
C GLU A 316 23.61 6.46 -8.82
N GLU A 317 22.70 5.67 -9.39
CA GLU A 317 23.06 4.44 -10.10
C GLU A 317 24.00 4.70 -11.28
N ALA A 318 23.78 5.79 -12.04
CA ALA A 318 24.67 6.19 -13.12
C ALA A 318 26.07 6.54 -12.59
N ILE A 319 26.16 7.25 -11.46
CA ILE A 319 27.44 7.58 -10.80
C ILE A 319 28.16 6.31 -10.38
N TRP A 320 27.52 5.41 -9.63
CA TRP A 320 28.14 4.15 -9.19
C TRP A 320 28.56 3.28 -10.37
N LYS A 321 27.79 3.25 -11.45
CA LYS A 321 28.15 2.52 -12.67
C LYS A 321 29.38 3.12 -13.36
N CYS A 322 29.54 4.44 -13.36
CA CYS A 322 30.73 5.11 -13.85
C CYS A 322 31.95 4.83 -12.94
N GLU A 323 31.79 4.89 -11.63
CA GLU A 323 32.84 4.56 -10.66
C GLU A 323 33.30 3.10 -10.79
N MET A 324 32.36 2.16 -10.90
CA MET A 324 32.67 0.74 -11.11
C MET A 324 33.52 0.54 -12.37
N LYS A 325 33.11 1.12 -13.50
CA LYS A 325 33.88 1.06 -14.75
C LYS A 325 35.28 1.66 -14.61
N SER A 326 35.41 2.76 -13.87
CA SER A 326 36.71 3.38 -13.60
C SER A 326 37.62 2.48 -12.76
N LEU A 327 37.07 1.87 -11.71
CA LEU A 327 37.80 0.94 -10.85
C LEU A 327 38.18 -0.35 -11.57
N GLU A 328 37.32 -0.85 -12.46
CA GLU A 328 37.64 -1.98 -13.34
C GLU A 328 38.81 -1.63 -14.26
N ALA A 329 38.80 -0.46 -14.89
CA ALA A 329 39.92 0.01 -15.73
C ALA A 329 41.22 0.18 -14.92
N GLU A 330 41.14 0.72 -13.71
CA GLU A 330 42.31 0.85 -12.82
C GLU A 330 42.86 -0.53 -12.42
N ASN A 331 42.00 -1.49 -12.07
CA ASN A 331 42.41 -2.85 -11.74
C ASN A 331 43.06 -3.56 -12.94
N MET A 332 42.54 -3.36 -14.16
CA MET A 332 43.17 -3.87 -15.38
C MET A 332 44.58 -3.30 -15.56
N ALA A 333 44.74 -1.97 -15.43
CA ALA A 333 46.05 -1.32 -15.53
C ALA A 333 47.03 -1.79 -14.43
N ARG A 334 46.55 -1.97 -13.19
CA ARG A 334 47.36 -2.55 -12.10
C ARG A 334 47.75 -4.01 -12.38
N GLY A 335 46.83 -4.80 -12.96
CA GLY A 335 47.10 -6.16 -13.41
C GLY A 335 48.23 -6.22 -14.43
N GLU A 336 48.16 -5.38 -15.47
CA GLU A 336 49.22 -5.24 -16.47
C GLU A 336 50.56 -4.84 -15.84
N ALA A 337 50.56 -3.88 -14.91
CA ALA A 337 51.77 -3.47 -14.20
C ALA A 337 52.38 -4.63 -13.38
N VAL A 338 51.56 -5.41 -12.68
CA VAL A 338 52.01 -6.60 -11.95
C VAL A 338 52.62 -7.64 -12.89
N GLU A 339 52.01 -7.88 -14.06
CA GLU A 339 52.59 -8.79 -15.06
C GLU A 339 53.97 -8.31 -15.54
N THR A 340 54.14 -7.01 -15.77
CA THR A 340 55.45 -6.46 -16.15
C THR A 340 56.49 -6.63 -15.04
N LEU A 341 56.12 -6.35 -13.79
CA LEU A 341 56.99 -6.57 -12.63
C LEU A 341 57.35 -8.05 -12.45
N ASN A 342 56.40 -8.95 -12.69
CA ASN A 342 56.67 -10.38 -12.63
C ASN A 342 57.67 -10.82 -13.70
N LYS A 343 57.55 -10.31 -14.94
CA LYS A 343 58.55 -10.53 -16.00
C LYS A 343 59.93 -10.02 -15.60
N PHE A 344 60.02 -8.85 -14.93
CA PHE A 344 61.29 -8.36 -14.40
C PHE A 344 61.85 -9.22 -13.26
N ALA A 345 60.99 -9.69 -12.35
CA ALA A 345 61.37 -10.57 -11.25
C ALA A 345 61.94 -11.90 -11.78
N ASP A 346 61.27 -12.51 -12.75
CA ASP A 346 61.75 -13.73 -13.42
C ASP A 346 63.10 -13.49 -14.12
N ALA A 347 63.27 -12.35 -14.80
CA ALA A 347 64.55 -11.98 -15.42
C ALA A 347 65.68 -11.77 -14.38
N LEU A 348 65.37 -11.17 -13.23
CA LEU A 348 66.33 -11.00 -12.12
C LEU A 348 66.69 -12.35 -11.48
N LYS A 349 65.70 -13.23 -11.29
CA LYS A 349 65.92 -14.59 -10.80
C LYS A 349 66.86 -15.36 -11.72
N LEU A 350 66.62 -15.32 -13.04
CA LEU A 350 67.51 -15.93 -14.03
C LEU A 350 68.93 -15.36 -13.96
N LYS A 351 69.09 -14.03 -13.81
CA LYS A 351 70.41 -13.40 -13.64
C LYS A 351 71.11 -13.85 -12.35
N HIS A 352 70.38 -13.95 -11.25
CA HIS A 352 70.89 -14.44 -9.97
C HIS A 352 71.35 -15.90 -10.08
N ASP A 353 70.51 -16.77 -10.66
CA ASP A 353 70.84 -18.18 -10.86
C ASP A 353 72.08 -18.34 -11.76
N THR A 354 72.20 -17.50 -12.80
CA THR A 354 73.39 -17.43 -13.66
C THR A 354 74.63 -16.98 -12.89
N ALA A 355 74.52 -15.98 -12.01
CA ALA A 355 75.64 -15.51 -11.19
C ALA A 355 76.07 -16.56 -10.16
N ASN A 356 75.12 -17.26 -9.54
CA ASN A 356 75.41 -18.35 -8.61
C ASN A 356 76.13 -19.51 -9.30
N ALA A 357 75.69 -19.91 -10.50
CA ALA A 357 76.41 -20.91 -11.28
C ALA A 357 77.87 -20.50 -11.54
N ARG A 358 78.13 -19.22 -11.83
CA ARG A 358 79.51 -18.70 -11.98
C ARG A 358 80.30 -18.69 -10.67
N LEU A 359 79.66 -18.41 -9.54
CA LEU A 359 80.31 -18.50 -8.24
C LEU A 359 80.70 -19.95 -7.93
N GLU A 360 79.84 -20.92 -8.23
CA GLU A 360 80.15 -22.35 -8.09
C GLU A 360 81.34 -22.76 -8.97
N THR A 361 81.41 -22.28 -10.23
CA THR A 361 82.56 -22.56 -11.10
C THR A 361 83.86 -21.97 -10.54
N VAL A 362 83.83 -20.71 -10.07
CA VAL A 362 85.02 -20.07 -9.48
C VAL A 362 85.42 -20.74 -8.17
N ALA A 363 84.46 -21.19 -7.36
CA ALA A 363 84.73 -21.95 -6.15
C ALA A 363 85.41 -23.29 -6.46
N ALA A 364 84.95 -24.00 -7.49
CA ALA A 364 85.59 -25.23 -7.97
C ALA A 364 87.02 -24.97 -8.49
N GLU A 365 87.24 -23.89 -9.24
CA GLU A 365 88.57 -23.47 -9.69
C GLU A 365 89.49 -23.12 -8.52
N SER A 366 88.98 -22.42 -7.49
CA SER A 366 89.74 -22.10 -6.28
C SER A 366 90.12 -23.36 -5.54
N SER A 367 89.18 -24.29 -5.32
CA SER A 367 89.47 -25.58 -4.67
C SER A 367 90.51 -26.39 -5.46
N HIS A 368 90.46 -26.37 -6.79
CA HIS A 368 91.49 -26.99 -7.61
C HIS A 368 92.87 -26.32 -7.39
N LYS A 369 92.93 -24.98 -7.38
CA LYS A 369 94.17 -24.25 -7.09
C LYS A 369 94.68 -24.55 -5.69
N ASP A 370 93.82 -24.63 -4.68
CA ASP A 370 94.17 -24.99 -3.30
C ASP A 370 94.75 -26.41 -3.24
N ASN A 371 94.15 -27.36 -3.97
CA ASN A 371 94.70 -28.72 -4.09
C ASN A 371 96.09 -28.73 -4.74
N VAL A 372 96.32 -27.92 -5.79
CA VAL A 372 97.64 -27.78 -6.43
C VAL A 372 98.64 -27.14 -5.46
N ILE A 373 98.24 -26.11 -4.72
CA ILE A 373 99.08 -25.49 -3.68
C ILE A 373 99.44 -26.51 -2.61
N GLN A 374 98.49 -27.34 -2.17
CA GLN A 374 98.74 -28.41 -1.23
C GLN A 374 99.76 -29.42 -1.78
N GLN A 375 99.61 -29.87 -3.03
CA GLN A 375 100.58 -30.75 -3.70
C GLN A 375 101.97 -30.12 -3.79
N LEU A 376 102.06 -28.83 -4.11
CA LEU A 376 103.33 -28.09 -4.17
C LEU A 376 103.96 -27.98 -2.78
N ASN A 377 103.19 -27.70 -1.74
CA ASN A 377 103.66 -27.65 -0.36
C ASN A 377 104.20 -29.02 0.08
N GLU A 378 103.48 -30.11 -0.21
CA GLU A 378 103.96 -31.48 0.05
C GLU A 378 105.28 -31.77 -0.66
N ARG A 379 105.45 -31.32 -1.91
CA ARG A 379 106.72 -31.46 -2.64
C ARG A 379 107.84 -30.61 -2.04
N ILE A 380 107.54 -29.39 -1.58
CA ILE A 380 108.49 -28.55 -0.87
C ILE A 380 108.95 -29.24 0.41
N ASP A 381 108.03 -29.80 1.21
CA ASP A 381 108.36 -30.52 2.43
C ASP A 381 109.23 -31.75 2.16
N GLN A 382 108.95 -32.50 1.08
CA GLN A 382 109.82 -33.57 0.61
C GLN A 382 111.24 -33.07 0.29
N LEU A 383 111.35 -31.99 -0.50
CA LEU A 383 112.65 -31.40 -0.84
C LEU A 383 113.40 -30.87 0.40
N ILE A 384 112.69 -30.35 1.41
CA ILE A 384 113.28 -29.94 2.68
C ILE A 384 113.84 -31.17 3.43
N SER A 385 113.09 -32.27 3.46
CA SER A 385 113.55 -33.53 4.05
C SER A 385 114.77 -34.11 3.32
N GLU A 386 114.72 -34.17 1.98
CA GLU A 386 115.86 -34.57 1.13
C GLU A 386 117.08 -33.68 1.41
N LYS A 387 116.90 -32.35 1.46
CA LYS A 387 117.96 -31.40 1.81
C LYS A 387 118.51 -31.66 3.22
N ALA A 388 117.67 -31.96 4.20
CA ALA A 388 118.11 -32.28 5.57
C ALA A 388 118.92 -33.59 5.61
N GLN A 389 118.51 -34.61 4.85
CA GLN A 389 119.25 -35.86 4.71
C GLN A 389 120.62 -35.63 4.07
N VAL A 390 120.69 -34.92 2.94
CA VAL A 390 121.96 -34.56 2.30
C VAL A 390 122.83 -33.74 3.24
N ASN A 391 122.26 -32.80 3.99
CA ASN A 391 123.02 -32.05 5.00
C ASN A 391 123.58 -32.94 6.12
N ALA A 392 122.84 -33.97 6.55
CA ALA A 392 123.33 -34.95 7.51
C ALA A 392 124.49 -35.78 6.93
N GLU A 393 124.39 -36.20 5.66
CA GLU A 393 125.47 -36.86 4.93
C GLU A 393 126.71 -35.96 4.81
N ILE A 394 126.54 -34.68 4.46
CA ILE A 394 127.62 -33.69 4.46
C ILE A 394 128.26 -33.58 5.86
N CYS A 395 127.47 -33.60 6.93
CA CYS A 395 127.99 -33.54 8.30
C CYS A 395 128.82 -34.79 8.64
N ASN A 396 128.39 -35.97 8.19
CA ASN A 396 129.15 -37.21 8.34
C ASN A 396 130.44 -37.18 7.52
N LEU A 397 130.38 -36.78 6.25
CA LEU A 397 131.57 -36.60 5.40
C LEU A 397 132.53 -35.56 5.99
N ARG A 398 132.03 -34.49 6.63
CA ARG A 398 132.89 -33.54 7.36
C ARG A 398 133.56 -34.16 8.57
N LYS A 399 132.88 -35.02 9.33
CA LYS A 399 133.50 -35.78 10.43
C LYS A 399 134.57 -36.72 9.90
N GLU A 400 134.31 -37.42 8.80
CA GLU A 400 135.30 -38.24 8.11
C GLU A 400 136.46 -37.41 7.56
N GLN A 401 136.19 -36.22 7.01
CA GLN A 401 137.24 -35.31 6.56
C GLN A 401 138.10 -34.81 7.73
N GLU A 402 137.50 -34.53 8.89
CA GLU A 402 138.25 -34.14 10.09
C GLU A 402 139.06 -35.31 10.66
N THR A 403 138.56 -36.55 10.61
CA THR A 403 139.37 -37.72 11.02
C THR A 403 140.53 -37.94 10.05
N VAL A 404 140.32 -37.78 8.73
CA VAL A 404 141.40 -37.78 7.74
C VAL A 404 142.40 -36.66 8.04
N ARG A 405 141.95 -35.44 8.30
CA ARG A 405 142.82 -34.30 8.65
C ARG A 405 143.64 -34.59 9.91
N GLN A 406 143.05 -35.23 10.91
CA GLN A 406 143.77 -35.67 12.12
C GLN A 406 144.80 -36.76 11.83
N LEU A 407 144.49 -37.70 10.91
CA LEU A 407 145.44 -38.70 10.44
C LEU A 407 146.58 -38.07 9.64
N GLU A 408 146.32 -37.09 8.79
CA GLU A 408 147.34 -36.32 8.06
C GLU A 408 148.27 -35.58 9.01
N VAL A 409 147.74 -34.94 10.06
CA VAL A 409 148.56 -34.30 11.11
C VAL A 409 149.41 -35.32 11.87
N ARG A 410 148.86 -36.49 12.23
CA ARG A 410 149.65 -37.57 12.85
C ARG A 410 150.74 -38.08 11.91
N ALA A 411 150.43 -38.26 10.62
CA ALA A 411 151.41 -38.66 9.62
C ALA A 411 152.54 -37.63 9.52
N ALA A 412 152.22 -36.33 9.48
CA ALA A 412 153.21 -35.25 9.50
C ALA A 412 154.04 -35.21 10.79
N GLN A 413 153.44 -35.47 11.96
CA GLN A 413 154.16 -35.57 13.23
C GLN A 413 155.09 -36.78 13.27
N SER A 414 154.65 -37.94 12.78
CA SER A 414 155.52 -39.11 12.64
C SER A 414 156.65 -38.87 11.65
N GLN A 415 156.39 -38.14 10.56
CA GLN A 415 157.42 -37.75 9.58
C GLN A 415 158.46 -36.81 10.22
N MET A 416 158.03 -35.79 10.98
CA MET A 416 158.94 -34.92 11.74
C MET A 416 159.76 -35.69 12.81
N ALA A 417 159.18 -36.72 13.43
CA ALA A 417 159.92 -37.57 14.36
C ALA A 417 160.98 -38.41 13.62
N LEU A 418 160.67 -38.88 12.41
CA LEU A 418 161.58 -39.63 11.56
C LEU A 418 162.74 -38.74 11.10
N ASP A 419 162.46 -37.51 10.65
CA ASP A 419 163.48 -36.54 10.24
C ASP A 419 164.39 -36.12 11.42
N ARG A 420 163.83 -36.01 12.64
CA ARG A 420 164.61 -35.74 13.86
C ARG A 420 165.52 -36.92 14.23
N ALA A 421 165.03 -38.15 14.13
CA ALA A 421 165.82 -39.37 14.36
C ALA A 421 166.92 -39.54 13.30
N ILE A 422 166.66 -39.18 12.04
CA ILE A 422 167.69 -39.14 10.99
C ILE A 422 168.76 -38.10 11.35
N SER A 423 168.38 -36.89 11.78
CA SER A 423 169.34 -35.87 12.22
C SER A 423 170.17 -36.30 13.44
N GLU A 424 169.58 -37.07 14.36
CA GLU A 424 170.31 -37.67 15.49
C GLU A 424 171.25 -38.79 15.05
N SER A 425 170.83 -39.62 14.09
CA SER A 425 171.67 -40.66 13.47
C SER A 425 172.86 -40.07 12.72
N ASP A 426 172.67 -38.97 11.99
CA ASP A 426 173.74 -38.28 11.27
C ASP A 426 174.79 -37.68 12.22
N LYS A 427 174.35 -37.14 13.37
CA LYS A 427 175.27 -36.70 14.43
C LYS A 427 176.05 -37.87 15.05
N LEU A 428 175.40 -39.01 15.28
CA LEU A 428 176.08 -40.21 15.78
C LEU A 428 177.10 -40.74 14.77
N ARG A 429 176.81 -40.66 13.47
CA ARG A 429 177.74 -41.01 12.39
C ARG A 429 178.96 -40.10 12.42
N GLU A 430 178.78 -38.79 12.56
CA GLU A 430 179.87 -37.81 12.65
C GLU A 430 180.79 -38.05 13.88
N TRP A 431 180.21 -38.42 15.02
CA TRP A 431 180.97 -38.86 16.20
C TRP A 431 181.73 -40.17 15.98
N THR A 432 181.14 -41.10 15.23
CA THR A 432 181.77 -42.38 14.89
C THR A 432 183.00 -42.16 13.99
N ASP A 433 182.92 -41.23 13.04
CA ASP A 433 184.05 -40.90 12.15
C ASP A 433 185.19 -40.19 12.92
N LYS A 434 184.86 -39.30 13.86
CA LYS A 434 185.85 -38.69 14.78
C LYS A 434 186.58 -39.72 15.64
N LEU A 435 185.87 -40.71 16.17
CA LEU A 435 186.48 -41.79 16.96
C LEU A 435 187.39 -42.67 16.10
N ARG A 436 187.02 -42.90 14.85
CA ARG A 436 187.84 -43.68 13.90
C ARG A 436 189.16 -42.99 13.55
N LEU A 437 189.15 -41.67 13.36
CA LEU A 437 190.35 -40.87 13.12
C LEU A 437 191.35 -40.97 14.28
N ARG A 438 190.85 -40.86 15.51
CA ARG A 438 191.66 -41.01 16.73
C ARG A 438 192.26 -42.41 16.93
N VAL A 439 191.59 -43.45 16.45
CA VAL A 439 192.14 -44.81 16.48
C VAL A 439 193.28 -44.93 15.46
N SER A 440 193.13 -44.35 14.27
CA SER A 440 194.17 -44.33 13.23
C SER A 440 195.43 -43.58 13.69
N GLU A 441 195.29 -42.44 14.36
CA GLU A 441 196.42 -41.68 14.91
C GLU A 441 197.16 -42.47 16.01
N GLY A 442 196.43 -43.18 16.87
CA GLY A 442 197.02 -44.02 17.92
C GLY A 442 197.69 -45.30 17.41
N GLU A 443 197.27 -45.83 16.25
CA GLU A 443 197.95 -46.95 15.60
C GLU A 443 199.28 -46.53 14.97
N GLU A 444 199.36 -45.33 14.40
CA GLU A 444 200.60 -44.76 13.82
C GLU A 444 201.66 -44.50 14.90
N GLU A 445 201.26 -43.96 16.06
CA GLU A 445 202.15 -43.74 17.22
C GLU A 445 202.70 -45.06 17.82
N LEU A 446 201.92 -46.15 17.78
CA LEU A 446 202.37 -47.47 18.24
C LEU A 446 203.38 -48.11 17.26
N GLU A 447 203.25 -47.84 15.97
CA GLU A 447 204.18 -48.32 14.94
C GLU A 447 205.55 -47.61 15.06
N GLU A 448 205.56 -46.29 15.32
CA GLU A 448 206.77 -45.51 15.57
C GLU A 448 207.52 -45.96 16.85
N GLN A 449 206.80 -46.26 17.93
CA GLN A 449 207.42 -46.76 19.16
C GLN A 449 208.02 -48.17 18.99
N ARG A 450 207.43 -49.03 18.14
CA ARG A 450 207.99 -50.36 17.85
C ARG A 450 209.29 -50.28 17.04
N ALA A 451 209.38 -49.34 16.10
CA ALA A 451 210.60 -49.12 15.30
C ALA A 451 211.80 -48.70 16.16
N LEU A 452 211.59 -47.79 17.12
CA LEU A 452 212.64 -47.32 18.04
C LEU A 452 213.12 -48.42 19.02
N VAL A 453 212.22 -49.29 19.48
CA VAL A 453 212.59 -50.42 20.36
C VAL A 453 213.38 -51.49 19.60
N ALA A 454 213.11 -51.70 18.32
CA ALA A 454 213.85 -52.64 17.48
C ALA A 454 215.32 -52.21 17.28
N GLU A 455 215.57 -50.93 17.02
CA GLU A 455 216.93 -50.38 16.81
C GLU A 455 217.78 -50.39 18.10
N CYS A 456 217.14 -50.13 19.25
CA CYS A 456 217.79 -50.20 20.56
C CYS A 456 218.09 -51.65 20.99
N ALA A 457 217.29 -52.62 20.56
CA ALA A 457 217.54 -54.05 20.79
C ALA A 457 218.70 -54.59 19.92
N GLU A 458 218.86 -54.11 18.69
CA GLU A 458 219.96 -54.45 17.79
C GLU A 458 221.31 -53.95 18.34
N SER A 459 221.34 -52.71 18.83
CA SER A 459 222.52 -52.10 19.45
C SER A 459 223.00 -52.85 20.71
N LYS A 460 222.06 -53.34 21.53
CA LYS A 460 222.37 -54.18 22.71
C LYS A 460 222.94 -55.54 22.33
N ARG A 461 222.50 -56.16 21.23
CA ARG A 461 223.04 -57.44 20.75
C ARG A 461 224.49 -57.31 20.24
N GLU A 462 224.82 -56.19 19.59
CA GLU A 462 226.16 -55.97 19.06
C GLU A 462 227.18 -55.60 20.16
N ALA A 463 226.75 -54.86 21.19
CA ALA A 463 227.57 -54.63 22.39
C ALA A 463 227.96 -55.94 23.10
N ILE A 464 227.05 -56.92 23.16
CA ILE A 464 227.32 -58.24 23.75
C ILE A 464 228.32 -59.03 22.91
N ARG A 465 228.27 -58.95 21.57
CA ARG A 465 229.29 -59.59 20.69
C ARG A 465 230.69 -59.01 20.90
N GLN A 466 230.81 -57.69 20.93
CA GLN A 466 232.09 -56.99 21.12
C GLN A 466 232.72 -57.32 22.49
N LEU A 467 231.90 -57.43 23.54
CA LEU A 467 232.36 -57.74 24.89
C LEU A 467 232.84 -59.20 25.03
N CYS A 468 232.17 -60.16 24.39
CA CYS A 468 232.58 -61.56 24.42
C CYS A 468 233.94 -61.77 23.71
N MET A 469 234.20 -61.02 22.64
CA MET A 469 235.43 -61.13 21.84
C MET A 469 236.66 -60.55 22.56
N THR A 470 236.49 -59.45 23.31
CA THR A 470 237.55 -58.87 24.15
C THR A 470 237.85 -59.73 25.38
N MET A 471 236.83 -60.35 25.96
CA MET A 471 236.99 -61.23 27.13
C MET A 471 237.77 -62.51 26.79
N GLU A 472 237.61 -63.07 25.59
CA GLU A 472 238.41 -64.21 25.11
C GLU A 472 239.87 -63.82 24.83
N TYR A 473 240.12 -62.60 24.37
CA TYR A 473 241.48 -62.06 24.14
C TYR A 473 242.30 -61.92 25.44
N TYR A 474 241.68 -61.49 26.54
CA TYR A 474 242.39 -61.45 27.84
C TYR A 474 242.57 -62.85 28.45
N LYS A 475 241.66 -63.80 28.18
CA LYS A 475 241.79 -65.20 28.59
C LYS A 475 242.93 -65.94 27.88
N SER A 476 243.32 -65.54 26.66
CA SER A 476 244.46 -66.13 25.95
C SER A 476 245.80 -65.52 26.41
N GLY A 477 245.90 -64.19 26.53
CA GLY A 477 247.15 -63.51 26.91
C GLY A 477 247.65 -63.81 28.33
N TYR A 478 246.75 -64.00 29.31
CA TYR A 478 247.17 -64.35 30.68
C TYR A 478 247.69 -65.79 30.80
N ARG A 479 247.29 -66.68 29.89
CA ARG A 479 247.76 -68.07 29.86
C ARG A 479 249.22 -68.15 29.38
N GLU A 480 249.59 -67.34 28.39
CA GLU A 480 250.96 -67.27 27.85
C GLU A 480 251.94 -66.55 28.78
N LEU A 481 251.50 -65.51 29.51
CA LEU A 481 252.39 -64.75 30.40
C LEU A 481 252.78 -65.52 31.68
N LYS A 482 251.93 -66.44 32.15
CA LYS A 482 252.20 -67.25 33.35
C LYS A 482 253.20 -68.39 33.07
N GLU A 483 253.24 -68.92 31.85
CA GLU A 483 254.24 -69.92 31.43
C GLU A 483 255.67 -69.33 31.34
N ALA A 484 255.83 -68.01 31.26
CA ALA A 484 257.11 -67.36 30.97
C ALA A 484 257.94 -66.89 32.19
N VAL A 485 257.36 -66.65 33.38
CA VAL A 485 258.00 -65.75 34.37
C VAL A 485 258.53 -66.39 35.66
N VAL A 486 258.14 -67.60 36.07
CA VAL A 486 258.68 -68.17 37.33
C VAL A 486 259.48 -69.44 37.10
N GLY A 487 260.56 -69.25 36.36
CA GLY A 487 261.74 -70.10 36.38
C GLY A 487 263.01 -69.25 36.40
N LYS A 488 263.46 -68.79 37.58
CA LYS A 488 264.89 -68.66 37.98
C LYS A 488 265.13 -68.04 39.38
N LYS A 489 265.10 -68.88 40.43
CA LYS A 489 266.08 -68.94 41.55
C LYS A 489 265.91 -70.23 42.39
N ARG A 490 266.91 -71.14 42.29
CA ARG A 490 267.55 -72.04 43.30
C ARG A 490 266.70 -72.50 44.52
N ARG A 491 266.57 -73.79 44.84
CA ARG A 491 267.59 -74.84 45.12
C ARG A 491 267.10 -76.27 44.79
N PRO A 492 268.01 -77.26 44.74
CA PRO A 492 267.74 -78.61 44.27
C PRO A 492 267.34 -79.58 45.41
N VAL A 493 266.54 -80.58 45.08
CA VAL A 493 266.52 -81.99 45.54
C VAL A 493 265.10 -82.54 45.35
N ALA A 494 265.06 -83.77 44.82
CA ALA A 494 264.16 -84.92 44.99
C ALA A 494 262.72 -84.74 45.50
#